data_AF-A0A2W1AZ32-F1
#
_entry.id   AF-A0A2W1AZ32-F1
#
_cell.length_a   1.000
_cell.length_b   1.000
_cell.length_c   1.000
_cell.angle_alpha   90.00
_cell.angle_beta   90.00
_cell.angle_gamma   90.00
#
_symmetry.space_group_name_H-M   'P 1'
#
loop_
_entity.id
_entity.type
_entity.pdbx_description
1 polymer ?
#
loop_
_entity_poly.entity_id
_entity_poly.type
_entity_poly.pdbx_seq_one_letter_code
_entity_poly.pdbx_strand_id
1 'polypeptide(L)' 'MGRLFVAADLDDSIEKHLSEVAGDLSDLFSLKIRWVPRENRHLTLTFIGAVDECQTL' A
#
# COMPACT_ATOMS: atom_id res chain seq x y z
N MET A 1 -11.85 -2.80 16.08
CA MET A 1 -12.17 -3.39 14.77
C MET A 1 -11.06 -3.06 13.79
N GLY A 2 -10.28 -4.06 13.39
CA GLY A 2 -9.30 -3.93 12.31
C GLY A 2 -9.96 -4.13 10.95
N ARG A 3 -9.36 -3.58 9.89
CA ARG A 3 -9.70 -3.96 8.50
C ARG A 3 -8.65 -4.94 8.01
N LEU A 4 -9.10 -6.09 7.52
CA LEU A 4 -8.22 -7.13 6.99
C LEU A 4 -8.24 -7.15 5.47
N PHE A 5 -7.11 -7.56 4.93
CA PHE A 5 -6.92 -7.83 3.51
C PHE A 5 -5.79 -8.86 3.34
N VAL A 6 -5.79 -9.53 2.21
CA VAL A 6 -4.70 -10.39 1.75
C VAL A 6 -3.88 -9.60 0.74
N ALA A 7 -2.56 -9.58 0.94
CA ALA A 7 -1.65 -8.86 0.08
C ALA A 7 -0.48 -9.74 -0.35
N ALA A 8 0.05 -9.44 -1.54
CA ALA A 8 1.35 -9.90 -1.98
C ALA A 8 2.36 -8.75 -1.83
N ASP A 9 3.52 -9.07 -1.27
CA ASP A 9 4.64 -8.13 -1.22
C ASP A 9 5.16 -7.84 -2.62
N LEU A 10 5.66 -6.62 -2.81
CA LEU A 10 6.31 -6.22 -4.04
C LEU A 10 7.79 -6.60 -3.98
N ASP A 11 8.34 -7.04 -5.10
CA ASP A 11 9.78 -7.25 -5.19
C ASP A 11 10.54 -5.91 -5.13
N ASP A 12 11.82 -5.99 -4.77
CA ASP A 12 12.68 -4.81 -4.63
C ASP A 12 12.83 -4.00 -5.92
N SER A 13 12.72 -4.64 -7.09
CA SER A 13 12.85 -3.97 -8.38
C SER A 13 11.65 -3.09 -8.68
N ILE A 14 10.45 -3.57 -8.35
CA ILE A 14 9.19 -2.84 -8.46
C ILE A 14 9.17 -1.70 -7.44
N GLU A 15 9.56 -1.95 -6.20
CA GLU A 15 9.62 -0.91 -5.16
C GLU A 15 10.55 0.25 -5.52
N LYS A 16 11.72 -0.09 -6.09
CA LYS A 16 12.66 0.91 -6.58
C LYS A 16 12.03 1.76 -7.68
N HIS A 17 11.44 1.11 -8.68
CA HIS A 17 10.83 1.81 -9.81
C HIS A 17 9.66 2.71 -9.38
N LEU A 18 8.79 2.24 -8.48
CA LEU A 18 7.69 3.05 -7.93
C LEU A 18 8.21 4.28 -7.17
N SER A 19 9.34 4.15 -6.48
CA SER A 19 9.95 5.25 -5.74
C SER A 19 10.54 6.31 -6.67
N GLU A 20 11.15 5.90 -7.78
CA GLU A 20 11.65 6.81 -8.83
C GLU A 20 10.48 7.60 -9.43
N VAL A 21 9.44 6.90 -9.90
CA VAL A 21 8.26 7.53 -10.52
C VAL A 21 7.54 8.47 -9.56
N ALA A 22 7.40 8.10 -8.27
CA ALA A 22 6.79 8.96 -7.27
C ALA A 22 7.59 10.25 -7.03
N GLY A 23 8.93 10.17 -7.07
CA GLY A 23 9.83 11.32 -7.00
C GLY A 23 9.63 12.26 -8.19
N ASP A 24 9.71 11.72 -9.41
CA ASP A 24 9.53 12.49 -10.64
C ASP A 24 8.17 13.21 -10.66
N LEU A 25 7.10 12.54 -10.22
CA LEU A 25 5.76 13.11 -10.15
C LEU A 25 5.62 14.17 -9.05
N SER A 26 6.32 14.02 -7.93
CA SER A 26 6.32 15.01 -6.86
C SER A 26 6.98 16.33 -7.28
N ASP A 27 7.97 16.25 -8.18
CA ASP A 27 8.68 17.42 -8.69
C ASP A 27 7.93 18.11 -9.83
N LEU A 28 7.13 17.36 -10.61
CA LEU A 28 6.41 17.87 -11.78
C LEU A 28 5.13 18.65 -11.44
N PHE A 29 4.50 18.39 -10.30
CA PHE A 29 3.20 18.97 -9.95
C PHE A 29 3.23 19.63 -8.57
N SER A 30 2.76 20.88 -8.47
CA SER A 30 2.44 21.55 -7.18
C SER A 30 1.22 20.92 -6.47
N LEU A 31 0.83 19.70 -6.85
CA LEU A 31 -0.28 18.98 -6.26
C LEU A 31 0.16 18.38 -4.92
N LYS A 32 -0.63 18.63 -3.87
CA LYS A 32 -0.42 18.02 -2.55
C LYS A 32 -0.85 16.55 -2.57
N ILE A 33 -0.02 15.69 -3.14
CA ILE A 33 -0.23 14.24 -3.13
C ILE A 33 0.29 13.67 -1.80
N ARG A 34 -0.54 12.90 -1.10
CA ARG A 34 -0.11 12.10 0.05
C ARG A 34 0.25 10.70 -0.42
N TRP A 35 1.54 10.48 -0.65
CA TRP A 35 2.05 9.17 -1.06
C TRP A 35 1.92 8.13 0.05
N VAL A 36 1.69 6.88 -0.36
CA VAL A 36 1.73 5.72 0.54
C VAL A 36 3.20 5.45 0.93
N PRO A 37 3.52 5.32 2.23
CA PRO A 37 4.86 4.96 2.68
C PRO A 37 5.32 3.64 2.07
N ARG A 38 6.63 3.50 1.84
CA ARG A 38 7.21 2.34 1.15
C ARG A 38 6.84 1.03 1.84
N GLU A 39 6.90 0.99 3.16
CA GLU A 39 6.57 -0.17 4.00
C GLU A 39 5.10 -0.60 3.92
N ASN A 40 4.22 0.24 3.36
CA ASN A 40 2.79 -0.05 3.20
C ASN A 40 2.41 -0.33 1.74
N ARG A 41 3.37 -0.37 0.81
CA ARG A 41 3.10 -0.71 -0.58
C ARG A 41 3.06 -2.22 -0.73
N HIS A 42 1.99 -2.68 -1.36
CA HIS A 42 1.73 -4.08 -1.61
C HIS A 42 0.68 -4.18 -2.72
N LEU A 43 0.54 -5.37 -3.30
CA LEU A 43 -0.58 -5.68 -4.16
C LEU A 43 -1.69 -6.29 -3.30
N THR A 44 -2.76 -5.53 -3.05
CA THR A 44 -3.96 -6.09 -2.42
C THR A 44 -4.61 -7.11 -3.36
N LEU A 45 -4.67 -8.37 -2.94
CA LEU A 45 -5.31 -9.44 -3.70
C LEU A 45 -6.81 -9.49 -3.40
N THR A 46 -7.15 -9.44 -2.12
CA THR A 46 -8.53 -9.51 -1.65
C THR A 46 -8.71 -8.63 -0.43
N PHE A 47 -9.69 -7.73 -0.46
CA PHE A 47 -10.12 -6.95 0.70
C PHE A 47 -11.20 -7.71 1.47
N ILE A 48 -10.97 -7.97 2.76
CA ILE A 48 -11.90 -8.73 3.63
C ILE A 48 -12.85 -7.78 4.37
N GLY A 49 -12.38 -6.57 4.71
CA GLY A 49 -13.19 -5.58 5.41
C GLY A 49 -13.04 -5.65 6.93
N ALA A 50 -14.06 -5.16 7.64
CA ALA A 50 -14.05 -5.14 9.10
C ALA A 50 -14.19 -6.57 9.64
N VAL A 51 -13.29 -6.95 10.54
CA VAL A 51 -13.36 -8.23 11.24
C VAL A 51 -13.38 -7.97 12.74
N ASP A 52 -14.36 -8.57 13.41
CA ASP A 52 -14.47 -8.59 14.86
C ASP A 52 -13.62 -9.73 15.42
N GLU A 53 -12.91 -9.48 16.52
CA GLU A 53 -12.07 -10.50 17.18
C GLU A 53 -12.89 -11.61 17.86
N CYS A 54 -14.23 -11.57 17.77
CA CYS A 54 -15.13 -12.55 18.37
C CYS A 54 -15.37 -13.75 17.45
N GLN A 55 -14.42 -14.68 17.38
CA GLN A 55 -14.66 -16.12 17.17
C GLN A 55 -13.35 -16.90 17.33
N THR A 56 -12.94 -17.11 18.58
CA THR A 56 -12.02 -18.20 18.93
C THR A 56 -12.89 -19.38 19.39
N LEU A 57 -12.97 -20.43 18.57
CA LEU A 57 -13.45 -21.76 18.98
C LEU A 57 -12.38 -22.44 19.84
#